data_AF-A0A356MKN0-F1
#
_entry.id   AF-A0A356MKN0-F1
#
_cell.length_a   1.000
_cell.length_b   1.000
_cell.length_c   1.000
_cell.angle_alpha   90.00
_cell.angle_beta   90.00
_cell.angle_gamma   90.00
#
_symmetry.space_group_name_H-M   'P 1'
#
loop_
_entity.id
_entity.type
_entity.pdbx_description
1 polymer ?
#
loop_
_entity_poly.entity_id
_entity_poly.type
_entity_poly.pdbx_seq_one_letter_code
_entity_poly.pdbx_strand_id
1 'polypeptide(L)'
;MRCPVCGAKMVDGKICKYCNVTSEQVLTASNKEAKKAFKEKRYKDVCYTTDIPQDVNKPKLALFTILLGWFGVGYYYIGRVVKGTFCAIASGLTLLTAIFDYCAKTYAWGNLKFWGTLLTLASYLMIVDMLFWIADIVALIFKTYKVPVVLPKEEINIRHHSLKK
;
A
#
# COMPACT_ATOMS: atom_id res chain seq x y z
N MET A 1 8.95 9.35 -15.60
CA MET A 1 7.75 8.59 -15.20
C MET A 1 7.78 7.16 -15.73
N ARG A 2 7.08 6.25 -15.05
CA ARG A 2 6.86 4.87 -15.53
C ARG A 2 5.37 4.69 -15.81
N CYS A 3 5.03 3.86 -16.79
CA CYS A 3 3.64 3.54 -17.09
C CYS A 3 3.03 2.75 -15.91
N PRO A 4 1.87 3.16 -15.37
CA PRO A 4 1.26 2.50 -14.22
C PRO A 4 0.61 1.15 -14.56
N VAL A 5 0.42 0.85 -15.85
CA VAL A 5 -0.15 -0.41 -16.35
C VAL A 5 0.94 -1.48 -16.55
N CYS A 6 1.97 -1.19 -17.35
CA CYS A 6 3.03 -2.17 -17.68
C CYS A 6 4.37 -1.94 -16.96
N GLY A 7 4.55 -0.82 -16.25
CA GLY A 7 5.80 -0.50 -15.56
C GLY A 7 6.95 -0.02 -16.46
N ALA A 8 6.78 -0.01 -17.79
CA ALA A 8 7.80 0.45 -18.73
C ALA A 8 8.13 1.94 -18.55
N LYS A 9 9.40 2.31 -18.77
CA LYS A 9 9.83 3.72 -18.79
C LYS A 9 9.23 4.39 -20.02
N MET A 10 8.52 5.50 -19.82
CA MET A 10 7.95 6.27 -20.93
C MET A 10 9.08 7.09 -21.58
N VAL A 11 9.38 6.80 -22.84
CA VAL A 11 10.40 7.50 -23.65
C VAL A 11 9.81 8.85 -24.05
N ASP A 12 10.58 9.93 -23.89
CA ASP A 12 10.19 11.34 -24.13
C ASP A 12 9.00 11.86 -23.31
N GLY A 13 8.54 11.10 -22.31
CA GLY A 13 7.53 11.57 -21.36
C GLY A 13 6.16 11.86 -21.97
N LYS A 14 5.84 11.31 -23.16
CA LYS A 14 4.56 11.57 -23.84
C LYS A 14 3.63 10.37 -23.85
N ILE A 15 4.07 9.21 -24.34
CA ILE A 15 3.20 8.03 -24.53
C ILE A 15 3.96 6.74 -24.23
N CYS A 16 3.29 5.79 -23.57
CA CYS A 16 3.81 4.45 -23.36
C CYS A 16 3.73 3.62 -24.65
N LYS A 17 4.86 3.10 -25.14
CA LYS A 17 4.94 2.28 -26.36
C LYS A 17 4.08 1.01 -26.33
N TYR A 18 3.78 0.48 -25.15
CA TYR A 18 3.07 -0.80 -24.99
C TYR A 18 1.59 -0.63 -24.67
N CYS A 19 1.24 0.39 -23.90
CA CYS A 19 -0.12 0.58 -23.37
C CYS A 19 -0.83 1.79 -23.95
N ASN A 20 -0.15 2.62 -24.76
CA ASN A 20 -0.64 3.90 -25.27
C ASN A 20 -1.15 4.89 -24.21
N VAL A 21 -0.83 4.65 -22.93
CA VAL A 21 -1.14 5.58 -21.84
C VAL A 21 -0.29 6.84 -22.01
N THR A 22 -0.95 8.01 -21.99
CA THR A 22 -0.28 9.30 -22.09
C THR A 22 0.24 9.76 -20.74
N SER A 23 1.22 10.66 -20.73
CA SER A 23 1.73 11.23 -19.48
C SER A 23 0.70 12.08 -18.75
N GLU A 24 -0.14 12.78 -19.50
CA GLU A 24 -1.26 13.55 -18.96
C GLU A 24 -2.24 12.66 -18.22
N GLN A 25 -2.58 11.48 -18.77
CA GLN A 25 -3.43 10.49 -18.09
C GLN A 25 -2.84 10.00 -16.76
N VAL A 26 -1.51 9.87 -16.68
CA VAL A 26 -0.84 9.48 -15.43
C VAL A 26 -0.87 10.62 -14.41
N LEU A 27 -0.75 11.87 -14.86
CA LEU A 27 -0.77 13.05 -13.98
C LEU A 27 -2.17 13.39 -13.46
N THR A 28 -3.21 13.08 -14.23
CA THR A 28 -4.63 13.24 -13.88
C THR A 28 -5.22 12.02 -13.16
N ALA A 29 -4.45 10.95 -12.99
CA ALA A 29 -4.86 9.76 -12.29
C ALA A 29 -5.25 10.05 -10.82
N SER A 30 -6.29 9.39 -10.31
CA SER A 30 -6.82 9.65 -8.96
C SER A 30 -6.73 8.44 -8.03
N ASN A 31 -6.25 8.67 -6.81
CA ASN A 31 -6.31 7.71 -5.71
C ASN A 31 -7.73 7.59 -5.11
N LYS A 32 -8.49 8.68 -5.06
CA LYS A 32 -9.88 8.69 -4.60
C LYS A 32 -10.74 7.75 -5.45
N GLU A 33 -10.57 7.80 -6.77
CA GLU A 33 -11.24 6.88 -7.68
C GLU A 33 -10.80 5.44 -7.49
N ALA A 34 -9.51 5.19 -7.22
CA ALA A 34 -9.03 3.85 -6.88
C ALA A 34 -9.68 3.29 -5.62
N LYS A 35 -9.85 4.11 -4.57
CA LYS A 35 -10.59 3.71 -3.37
C LYS A 35 -12.05 3.39 -3.66
N LYS A 36 -12.70 4.13 -4.56
CA LYS A 36 -14.06 3.85 -5.00
C LYS A 36 -14.12 2.54 -5.79
N ALA A 37 -13.18 2.32 -6.71
CA ALA A 37 -13.07 1.07 -7.48
C ALA A 37 -12.86 -0.15 -6.58
N PHE A 38 -12.05 -0.03 -5.51
CA PHE A 38 -11.91 -1.10 -4.52
C PHE A 38 -13.22 -1.42 -3.80
N LYS A 39 -14.02 -0.41 -3.42
CA LYS A 39 -15.33 -0.62 -2.79
C LYS A 39 -16.33 -1.28 -3.74
N GLU A 40 -16.29 -0.91 -5.01
CA GLU A 40 -17.14 -1.46 -6.08
C GLU A 40 -16.63 -2.80 -6.64
N LYS A 41 -15.57 -3.38 -6.04
CA LYS A 41 -14.93 -4.63 -6.50
C LYS A 41 -14.41 -4.57 -7.94
N ARG A 42 -14.17 -3.38 -8.49
CA ARG A 42 -13.59 -3.13 -9.82
C ARG A 42 -12.06 -3.12 -9.77
N TYR A 43 -11.47 -4.20 -9.26
CA TYR A 43 -10.03 -4.31 -9.04
C TYR A 43 -9.20 -4.19 -10.32
N LYS A 44 -9.75 -4.58 -11.47
CA LYS A 44 -9.07 -4.53 -12.78
C LYS A 44 -8.81 -3.11 -13.27
N ASP A 45 -9.56 -2.13 -12.78
CA ASP A 45 -9.43 -0.73 -13.18
C ASP A 45 -8.31 -0.01 -12.40
N VAL A 46 -7.79 -0.64 -11.33
CA VAL A 46 -6.78 -0.06 -10.45
C VAL A 46 -5.39 -0.39 -10.96
N CYS A 47 -4.61 0.65 -11.23
CA CYS A 47 -3.20 0.57 -11.60
C CYS A 47 -2.33 1.12 -10.46
N TYR A 48 -1.01 0.91 -10.54
CA TYR A 48 -0.07 1.44 -9.54
C TYR A 48 0.95 2.37 -10.18
N THR A 49 1.03 3.59 -9.68
CA THR A 49 2.01 4.59 -10.11
C THR A 49 3.03 4.85 -9.00
N THR A 50 4.27 5.22 -9.36
CA THR A 50 5.26 5.75 -8.42
C THR A 50 5.13 7.26 -8.24
N ASP A 51 4.44 7.93 -9.17
CA ASP A 51 4.20 9.37 -9.13
C ASP A 51 2.98 9.64 -8.23
N ILE A 52 3.19 10.33 -7.10
CA ILE A 52 2.12 10.57 -6.12
C ILE A 52 1.07 11.51 -6.74
N PRO A 53 -0.21 11.10 -6.83
CA PRO A 53 -1.26 11.88 -7.49
C PRO A 53 -1.63 13.13 -6.68
N GLN A 54 -2.23 14.12 -7.35
CA GLN A 54 -2.54 15.43 -6.77
C GLN A 54 -3.57 15.37 -5.63
N ASP A 55 -4.41 14.34 -5.62
CA ASP A 55 -5.45 14.14 -4.61
C ASP A 55 -4.93 13.56 -3.29
N VAL A 56 -3.65 13.16 -3.24
CA VAL A 56 -2.96 12.67 -2.05
C VAL A 56 -2.03 13.75 -1.49
N ASN A 57 -2.23 14.09 -0.22
CA ASN A 57 -1.37 15.04 0.48
C ASN A 57 -0.03 14.37 0.82
N LYS A 58 1.05 14.79 0.13
CA LYS A 58 2.41 14.21 0.27
C LYS A 58 2.98 14.31 1.70
N PRO A 59 2.98 15.48 2.36
CA PRO A 59 3.35 15.56 3.77
C PRO A 59 2.58 14.61 4.68
N LYS A 60 1.26 14.52 4.50
CA LYS A 60 0.41 13.63 5.31
C LYS A 60 0.73 12.16 5.08
N LEU A 61 0.96 11.77 3.82
CA LEU A 61 1.41 10.42 3.47
C LEU A 61 2.76 10.10 4.12
N ALA A 62 3.73 11.02 4.04
CA ALA A 62 5.04 10.84 4.63
C ALA A 62 4.95 10.68 6.15
N LEU A 63 4.20 11.57 6.82
CA LEU A 63 3.99 11.53 8.27
C LEU A 63 3.37 10.22 8.73
N PHE A 64 2.30 9.78 8.06
CA PHE A 64 1.63 8.52 8.40
C PHE A 64 2.49 7.29 8.12
N THR A 65 3.31 7.33 7.07
CA THR A 65 4.23 6.22 6.75
C THR A 65 5.36 6.15 7.76
N ILE A 66 5.95 7.27 8.17
CA ILE A 66 7.07 7.29 9.11
C ILE A 66 6.59 7.00 10.54
N LEU A 67 5.57 7.69 11.06
CA LEU A 67 5.19 7.55 12.46
C LEU A 67 4.25 6.36 12.73
N LEU A 68 3.33 6.09 11.81
CA LEU A 68 2.23 5.13 12.01
C LEU A 68 2.21 4.03 10.93
N GLY A 69 3.32 3.84 10.22
CA GLY A 69 3.42 2.88 9.12
C GLY A 69 3.32 1.44 9.59
N TRP A 70 3.99 1.11 10.68
CA TRP A 70 3.89 -0.19 11.38
C TRP A 70 2.47 -0.51 11.88
N PHE A 71 1.68 0.50 12.30
CA PHE A 71 0.26 0.28 12.60
C PHE A 71 -0.65 0.14 11.37
N GLY A 72 -0.11 0.23 10.15
CA GLY A 72 -0.88 0.09 8.93
C GLY A 72 -1.53 1.39 8.42
N VAL A 73 -1.43 2.51 9.14
CA VAL A 73 -2.22 3.74 8.90
C VAL A 73 -1.92 4.36 7.54
N GLY A 74 -0.64 4.44 7.15
CA GLY A 74 -0.23 4.95 5.85
C GLY A 74 -0.84 4.15 4.69
N TYR A 75 -0.93 2.82 4.83
CA TYR A 75 -1.53 1.96 3.81
C TYR A 75 -3.02 2.19 3.65
N TYR A 76 -3.77 2.30 4.76
CA TYR A 76 -5.19 2.63 4.71
C TYR A 76 -5.42 4.03 4.12
N TYR A 77 -4.54 4.98 4.43
CA TYR A 77 -4.62 6.33 3.89
C TYR A 77 -4.55 6.36 2.35
N ILE A 78 -3.82 5.45 1.71
CA ILE A 78 -3.78 5.35 0.23
C ILE A 78 -4.65 4.24 -0.35
N GLY A 79 -5.39 3.49 0.47
CA GLY A 79 -6.30 2.43 0.01
C GLY A 79 -5.66 1.06 -0.18
N ARG A 80 -4.46 0.80 0.38
CA ARG A 80 -3.81 -0.52 0.40
C ARG A 80 -4.28 -1.36 1.58
N VAL A 81 -5.55 -1.77 1.53
CA VAL A 81 -6.22 -2.42 2.67
C VAL A 81 -5.51 -3.71 3.10
N VAL A 82 -5.13 -4.59 2.16
CA VAL A 82 -4.51 -5.90 2.50
C VAL A 82 -3.22 -5.75 3.31
N LYS A 83 -2.27 -4.93 2.83
CA LYS A 83 -1.01 -4.70 3.53
C LYS A 83 -1.26 -3.97 4.86
N GLY A 84 -2.16 -2.96 4.87
CA GLY A 84 -2.54 -2.26 6.10
C GLY A 84 -3.17 -3.17 7.17
N THR A 85 -4.00 -4.13 6.76
CA THR A 85 -4.63 -5.10 7.67
C THR A 85 -3.61 -6.08 8.24
N PHE A 86 -2.67 -6.55 7.43
CA PHE A 86 -1.56 -7.35 7.95
C PHE A 86 -0.76 -6.59 9.02
N CYS A 87 -0.33 -5.36 8.73
CA CYS A 87 0.44 -4.52 9.66
C CYS A 87 -0.34 -4.28 10.97
N ALA A 88 -1.63 -3.89 10.86
CA ALA A 88 -2.48 -3.65 12.01
C ALA A 88 -2.67 -4.89 12.90
N ILE A 89 -2.85 -6.08 12.30
CA ILE A 89 -2.98 -7.33 13.03
C ILE A 89 -1.65 -7.70 13.71
N ALA A 90 -0.52 -7.61 13.00
CA ALA A 90 0.79 -7.95 13.53
C ALA A 90 1.17 -7.05 14.72
N SER A 91 1.07 -5.73 14.54
CA SER A 91 1.32 -4.74 15.58
C SER A 91 0.34 -4.87 16.75
N GLY A 92 -0.96 -5.03 16.46
CA GLY A 92 -2.00 -5.16 17.49
C GLY A 92 -1.87 -6.43 18.33
N LEU A 93 -1.64 -7.59 17.69
CA LEU A 93 -1.44 -8.86 18.39
C LEU A 93 -0.18 -8.81 19.26
N THR A 94 0.91 -8.24 18.76
CA THR A 94 2.16 -8.11 19.52
C THR A 94 1.97 -7.20 20.74
N LEU A 95 1.31 -6.06 20.57
CA LEU A 95 1.04 -5.14 21.68
C LEU A 95 0.14 -5.78 22.74
N LEU A 96 -0.95 -6.42 22.33
CA LEU A 96 -1.88 -7.10 23.25
C LEU A 96 -1.17 -8.22 24.01
N THR A 97 -0.44 -9.09 23.32
CA THR A 97 0.28 -10.22 23.94
C THR A 97 1.40 -9.75 24.87
N ALA A 98 2.08 -8.65 24.55
CA ALA A 98 3.08 -8.04 25.42
C ALA A 98 2.45 -7.48 26.70
N ILE A 99 1.29 -6.83 26.60
CA ILE A 99 0.53 -6.34 27.77
C ILE A 99 0.11 -7.52 28.66
N PHE A 100 -0.46 -8.57 28.09
CA PHE A 100 -0.88 -9.75 28.88
C PHE A 100 0.29 -10.50 29.50
N ASP A 101 1.40 -10.67 28.79
CA ASP A 101 2.63 -11.27 29.34
C ASP A 101 3.18 -10.44 30.52
N TYR A 102 3.24 -9.11 30.37
CA TYR A 102 3.64 -8.21 31.45
C TYR A 102 2.71 -8.30 32.67
N CYS A 103 1.40 -8.24 32.45
CA CYS A 103 0.41 -8.35 33.53
C CYS A 103 0.49 -9.71 34.24
N ALA A 104 0.63 -10.81 33.49
CA ALA A 104 0.73 -12.15 34.06
C ALA A 104 1.97 -12.31 34.94
N LYS A 105 3.12 -11.76 34.51
CA LYS A 105 4.36 -11.73 35.29
C LYS A 105 4.26 -10.86 36.54
N THR A 106 3.58 -9.72 36.45
CA THR A 106 3.50 -8.72 37.52
C THR A 106 2.53 -9.13 38.62
N TYR A 107 1.35 -9.63 38.26
CA TYR A 107 0.28 -9.98 39.21
C TYR A 107 0.29 -11.46 39.62
N ALA A 108 1.42 -12.15 39.38
CA ALA A 108 1.67 -13.51 39.80
C ALA A 108 0.54 -14.50 39.47
N TRP A 109 -0.10 -14.37 38.29
CA TRP A 109 -1.05 -15.36 37.74
C TRP A 109 -0.37 -16.69 37.34
N GLY A 110 0.81 -16.97 37.91
CA GLY A 110 1.70 -18.05 37.53
C GLY A 110 2.56 -17.71 36.31
N ASN A 111 3.59 -18.54 36.11
CA ASN A 111 4.47 -18.48 34.95
C ASN A 111 3.75 -19.10 33.74
N LEU A 112 2.77 -18.38 33.20
CA LEU A 112 1.98 -18.82 32.04
C LEU A 112 2.86 -18.76 30.79
N LYS A 113 3.64 -19.82 30.56
CA LYS A 113 4.42 -20.06 29.33
C LYS A 113 3.60 -19.83 28.06
N PHE A 114 2.27 -19.94 28.14
CA PHE A 114 1.33 -19.62 27.08
C PHE A 114 1.50 -18.19 26.55
N TRP A 115 1.45 -17.16 27.43
CA TRP A 115 1.54 -15.76 27.02
C TRP A 115 2.91 -15.42 26.44
N GLY A 116 3.98 -15.95 27.03
CA GLY A 116 5.34 -15.80 26.51
C GLY A 116 5.52 -16.47 25.13
N THR A 117 4.97 -17.66 24.94
CA THR A 117 4.98 -18.34 23.63
C THR A 117 4.19 -17.56 22.59
N LEU A 118 3.01 -17.07 22.95
CA LEU A 118 2.15 -16.31 22.04
C LEU A 118 2.80 -14.96 21.67
N LEU A 119 3.43 -14.28 22.62
CA LEU A 119 4.23 -13.07 22.36
C LEU A 119 5.40 -13.36 21.41
N THR A 120 6.08 -14.51 21.58
CA THR A 120 7.17 -14.91 20.69
C THR A 120 6.67 -15.11 19.24
N LEU A 121 5.53 -15.79 19.07
CA LEU A 121 4.89 -15.97 17.76
C LEU A 121 4.44 -14.64 17.15
N ALA A 122 3.82 -13.76 17.93
CA ALA A 122 3.40 -12.43 17.49
C ALA A 122 4.61 -11.57 17.08
N SER A 123 5.72 -11.68 17.80
CA SER A 123 6.97 -10.97 17.50
C SER A 123 7.54 -11.35 16.12
N TYR A 124 7.38 -12.59 15.66
CA TYR A 124 7.78 -12.97 14.31
C TYR A 124 6.97 -12.25 13.22
N LEU A 125 5.66 -12.09 13.42
CA LEU A 125 4.82 -11.31 12.51
C LEU A 125 5.22 -9.83 12.53
N MET A 126 5.52 -9.30 13.71
CA MET A 126 5.99 -7.93 13.90
C MET A 126 7.33 -7.67 13.19
N ILE A 127 8.26 -8.64 13.18
CA ILE A 127 9.51 -8.51 12.42
C ILE A 127 9.23 -8.33 10.93
N VAL A 128 8.31 -9.12 10.36
CA VAL A 128 7.92 -8.98 8.95
C VAL A 128 7.27 -7.62 8.68
N ASP A 129 6.41 -7.16 9.58
CA ASP A 129 5.80 -5.84 9.51
C ASP A 129 6.85 -4.71 9.53
N MET A 130 7.84 -4.80 10.42
CA MET A 130 8.95 -3.84 10.50
C MET A 130 9.77 -3.81 9.21
N LEU A 131 10.02 -4.96 8.57
CA LEU A 131 10.68 -5.02 7.27
C LEU A 131 9.86 -4.31 6.18
N PHE A 132 8.54 -4.50 6.17
CA PHE A 132 7.64 -3.77 5.26
C PHE A 132 7.64 -2.27 5.51
N TRP A 133 7.67 -1.84 6.76
CA TRP A 133 7.72 -0.43 7.14
C TRP A 133 9.03 0.23 6.71
N ILE A 134 10.17 -0.41 6.98
CA ILE A 134 11.49 0.09 6.54
C ILE A 134 11.55 0.17 5.01
N ALA A 135 11.13 -0.87 4.31
CA ALA A 135 11.09 -0.89 2.84
C ALA A 135 10.24 0.25 2.26
N ASP A 136 9.13 0.59 2.93
CA ASP A 136 8.24 1.66 2.52
C ASP A 136 8.83 3.05 2.80
N ILE A 137 9.53 3.26 3.92
CA ILE A 137 10.29 4.49 4.18
C ILE A 137 11.35 4.69 3.10
N VAL A 138 12.12 3.64 2.81
CA VAL A 138 13.13 3.65 1.75
C VAL A 138 12.48 4.00 0.41
N ALA A 139 11.36 3.36 0.07
CA ALA A 139 10.66 3.63 -1.17
C ALA A 139 10.10 5.06 -1.25
N LEU A 140 9.70 5.65 -0.13
CA LEU A 140 9.26 7.05 -0.06
C LEU A 140 10.43 8.01 -0.34
N ILE A 141 11.59 7.77 0.28
CA ILE A 141 12.82 8.56 0.10
C ILE A 141 13.29 8.50 -1.36
N PHE A 142 13.32 7.31 -1.96
CA PHE A 142 13.75 7.10 -3.35
C PHE A 142 12.66 7.38 -4.39
N LYS A 143 11.48 7.88 -3.99
CA LYS A 143 10.33 8.14 -4.89
C LYS A 143 9.91 6.91 -5.71
N THR A 144 10.13 5.71 -5.18
CA THR A 144 9.68 4.43 -5.74
C THR A 144 8.43 3.91 -5.04
N TYR A 145 7.86 4.69 -4.12
CA TYR A 145 6.64 4.35 -3.39
C TYR A 145 5.45 4.26 -4.34
N LYS A 146 4.87 3.06 -4.44
CA LYS A 146 3.75 2.80 -5.34
C LYS A 146 2.42 3.25 -4.69
N VAL A 147 1.53 3.87 -5.45
CA VAL A 147 0.20 4.33 -5.01
C VAL A 147 -0.85 3.79 -5.98
N PRO A 148 -1.96 3.20 -5.49
CA PRO A 148 -3.04 2.75 -6.36
C PRO A 148 -3.79 3.97 -6.93
N VAL A 149 -4.02 3.96 -8.23
CA VAL A 149 -4.70 5.03 -8.97
C VAL A 149 -5.60 4.43 -10.05
N VAL A 150 -6.64 5.16 -10.43
CA VAL A 150 -7.43 4.88 -11.64
C VAL A 150 -7.08 5.96 -12.66
N LEU A 151 -6.84 5.52 -13.90
CA LEU A 151 -6.61 6.43 -15.03
C LEU A 151 -7.96 6.99 -15.48
N PRO A 152 -8.05 8.28 -15.84
CA PRO A 152 -9.28 8.83 -16.38
C PRO A 152 -9.64 8.11 -17.67
N LYS A 153 -10.92 7.78 -17.81
CA LYS A 153 -11.48 7.28 -19.06
C LYS A 153 -11.72 8.48 -19.98
N GLU A 154 -10.66 9.05 -20.54
CA GLU A 154 -10.84 9.66 -21.87
C GLU A 154 -11.17 8.51 -22.82
N GLU A 155 -12.07 8.74 -23.78
CA GLU A 155 -12.45 7.78 -24.80
C GLU A 155 -11.18 7.18 -25.39
N ILE A 156 -10.77 6.04 -24.86
CA ILE A 156 -9.78 5.21 -25.49
C ILE A 156 -10.55 4.80 -26.75
N ASN A 157 -10.22 5.45 -27.86
CA ASN A 157 -10.57 5.01 -29.19
C ASN A 157 -9.79 3.70 -29.39
N ILE A 158 -10.15 2.69 -28.60
CA ILE A 158 -9.83 1.30 -28.82
C ILE A 158 -10.67 1.02 -30.06
N ARG A 159 -10.07 1.33 -31.21
CA ARG A 159 -10.21 0.43 -32.35
C ARG A 159 -9.95 -0.94 -31.76
N HIS A 160 -11.04 -1.67 -31.53
CA HIS A 160 -11.06 -3.12 -31.50
C HIS A 160 -10.51 -3.59 -32.84
N HIS A 161 -9.19 -3.46 -33.02
CA HIS A 161 -8.49 -4.21 -34.05
C HIS A 161 -8.38 -5.62 -33.51
N SER A 162 -9.40 -6.39 -33.85
CA SER A 162 -9.28 -7.78 -34.27
C SER A 162 -8.54 -8.71 -33.31
N LEU A 163 -9.27 -9.21 -32.31
CA LEU A 163 -9.27 -10.65 -32.04
C LEU A 163 -10.59 -11.22 -32.59
N LYS A 164 -10.75 -11.10 -33.91
CA LYS A 164 -11.41 -12.12 -34.73
C LYS A 164 -10.30 -12.82 -35.48
N LYS A 165 -9.87 -13.97 -34.96
CA LYS A 165 -9.39 -15.11 -35.74
C LYS A 165 -9.72 -16.35 -34.93
#